data_AF-A0A061AAX3-F1
#
_entry.id   AF-A0A061AAX3-F1
#
_cell.length_a   1.000
_cell.length_b   1.000
_cell.length_c   1.000
_cell.angle_alpha   90.00
_cell.angle_beta   90.00
_cell.angle_gamma   90.00
#
_symmetry.space_group_name_H-M   'P 1'
#
loop_
_entity.id
_entity.type
_entity.pdbx_description
1 polymer ?
#
loop_
_entity_poly.entity_id
_entity_poly.type
_entity_poly.pdbx_seq_one_letter_code
_entity_poly.pdbx_strand_id
1 'polypeptide(L)'
;MKYLIKLFNEANIIRRRLDEYTDMKVVILSTLVSMLLTSLSVAPLVLIIIPLFLITELQILLIILLFIIGIASVFLYQYLLYYIQGIQIPKILGLNTKKIVYLDSIIISTVLIMVGLIVTFSIYGGLA
;
A
#
# COMPACT_ATOMS: atom_id res chain seq x y z
N MET A 1 -19.07 -12.81 -6.95
CA MET A 1 -19.71 -11.70 -6.19
C MET A 1 -19.93 -12.04 -4.70
N LYS A 2 -20.56 -13.18 -4.36
CA LYS A 2 -20.78 -13.59 -2.94
C LYS A 2 -19.53 -13.56 -2.06
N TYR A 3 -18.37 -13.98 -2.57
CA TYR A 3 -17.11 -13.99 -1.82
C TYR A 3 -16.58 -12.58 -1.51
N LEU A 4 -16.64 -11.66 -2.48
CA LEU A 4 -16.20 -10.27 -2.30
C LEU A 4 -17.09 -9.53 -1.29
N ILE A 5 -18.40 -9.75 -1.36
CA ILE A 5 -19.36 -9.17 -0.41
C ILE A 5 -19.09 -9.71 1.01
N LYS A 6 -18.80 -11.01 1.14
CA LYS A 6 -18.43 -11.61 2.42
C LYS A 6 -17.13 -11.01 2.98
N LEU A 7 -16.10 -10.88 2.15
CA LEU A 7 -14.81 -10.27 2.52
C LEU A 7 -15.00 -8.82 3.00
N PHE A 8 -15.80 -8.03 2.27
CA PHE A 8 -16.12 -6.65 2.62
C PHE A 8 -16.87 -6.53 3.96
N ASN A 9 -17.88 -7.36 4.16
CA ASN A 9 -18.65 -7.36 5.41
C ASN A 9 -17.78 -7.74 6.61
N GLU A 10 -16.94 -8.77 6.46
CA GLU A 10 -15.99 -9.18 7.51
C GLU A 10 -14.97 -8.08 7.80
N ALA A 11 -14.42 -7.42 6.78
CA ALA A 11 -13.49 -6.30 6.95
C ALA A 11 -14.14 -5.12 7.69
N ASN A 12 -15.39 -4.78 7.37
CA ASN A 12 -16.12 -3.71 8.06
C ASN A 12 -16.41 -4.03 9.53
N ILE A 13 -16.74 -5.28 9.86
CA ILE A 13 -16.92 -5.71 11.26
C ILE A 13 -15.61 -5.54 12.03
N ILE A 14 -14.48 -5.94 11.42
CA ILE A 14 -13.17 -5.81 12.05
C ILE A 14 -12.80 -4.34 12.23
N ARG A 15 -13.07 -3.48 11.23
CA ARG A 15 -12.83 -2.03 11.33
C ARG A 15 -13.60 -1.38 12.48
N ARG A 16 -14.89 -1.67 12.61
CA ARG A 16 -15.69 -1.14 13.73
C ARG A 16 -15.11 -1.54 15.09
N ARG A 17 -14.68 -2.80 15.24
CA ARG A 17 -14.00 -3.24 16.46
C ARG A 17 -12.65 -2.56 16.65
N LEU A 18 -11.93 -2.29 15.57
CA LEU A 18 -10.68 -1.54 15.63
C LEU A 18 -10.93 -0.14 16.17
N ASP A 19 -11.91 0.58 15.61
CA ASP A 19 -12.26 1.94 16.04
C ASP A 19 -12.67 2.01 17.52
N GLU A 20 -13.33 0.96 18.04
CA GLU A 20 -13.67 0.85 19.46
C GLU A 20 -12.44 0.74 20.39
N TYR A 21 -11.31 0.25 19.88
CA TYR A 21 -10.08 0.06 20.65
C TYR A 21 -9.01 1.12 20.40
N THR A 22 -9.13 1.90 19.32
CA THR A 22 -8.04 2.73 18.82
C THR A 22 -8.28 4.21 19.08
N ASP A 23 -7.37 4.85 19.81
CA ASP A 23 -7.37 6.30 19.99
C ASP A 23 -6.74 7.01 18.79
N MET A 24 -7.16 8.25 18.54
CA MET A 24 -6.63 9.08 17.45
C MET A 24 -5.11 9.27 17.51
N LYS A 25 -4.53 9.32 18.72
CA LYS A 25 -3.07 9.37 18.91
C LYS A 25 -2.38 8.12 18.39
N VAL A 26 -2.94 6.94 18.66
CA VAL A 26 -2.41 5.66 18.19
C VAL A 26 -2.51 5.58 16.67
N VAL A 27 -3.63 6.03 16.10
CA VAL A 27 -3.82 6.08 14.63
C VAL A 27 -2.74 6.94 13.98
N ILE A 28 -2.51 8.16 14.47
CA ILE A 28 -1.51 9.08 13.93
C ILE A 28 -0.10 8.49 14.07
N LEU A 29 0.26 8.01 15.27
CA LEU A 29 1.60 7.47 15.51
C LEU A 29 1.86 6.25 14.62
N SER A 30 0.90 5.33 14.54
CA SER A 30 1.02 4.13 13.70
C SER A 30 1.16 4.49 12.22
N THR A 31 0.37 5.47 11.76
CA THR A 31 0.46 5.99 10.39
C THR A 31 1.85 6.54 10.10
N LEU A 32 2.38 7.44 10.94
CA LEU A 32 3.68 8.05 10.73
C LEU A 32 4.83 7.05 10.75
N VAL A 33 4.82 6.12 11.70
CA VAL A 33 5.87 5.09 11.79
C VAL A 33 5.79 4.13 10.61
N SER A 34 4.59 3.73 10.18
CA SER A 34 4.41 2.90 8.99
C SER A 34 4.87 3.60 7.71
N MET A 35 4.57 4.89 7.55
CA MET A 35 5.08 5.67 6.43
C MET A 35 6.60 5.69 6.44
N LEU A 36 7.22 6.01 7.58
CA LEU A 36 8.67 6.06 7.72
C LEU A 36 9.33 4.72 7.37
N LEU A 37 8.84 3.61 7.95
CA LEU A 37 9.41 2.28 7.71
C LEU A 37 9.21 1.81 6.26
N THR A 38 8.07 2.12 5.67
CA THR A 38 7.81 1.80 4.25
C THR A 38 8.77 2.58 3.36
N SER A 39 8.92 3.88 3.58
CA SER A 39 9.85 4.73 2.83
C SER A 39 11.29 4.25 2.98
N LEU A 40 11.74 3.94 4.19
CA LEU A 40 13.09 3.42 4.42
C LEU A 40 13.33 2.07 3.73
N SER A 41 12.31 1.21 3.65
CA SER A 41 12.40 -0.09 2.99
C SER A 41 12.44 0.03 1.46
N VAL A 42 11.71 0.99 0.90
CA VAL A 42 11.54 1.15 -0.57
C VAL A 42 12.60 2.07 -1.16
N ALA A 43 13.08 3.07 -0.41
CA ALA A 43 14.03 4.06 -0.89
C ALA A 43 15.30 3.46 -1.52
N PRO A 44 15.97 2.43 -0.95
CA PRO A 44 17.15 1.84 -1.56
C PRO A 44 16.88 1.30 -2.98
N LEU A 45 15.73 0.67 -3.18
CA LEU A 45 15.35 0.13 -4.50
C LEU A 45 15.13 1.25 -5.51
N VAL A 46 14.43 2.31 -5.11
CA VAL A 46 14.16 3.47 -5.97
C VAL A 46 15.46 4.19 -6.35
N LEU A 47 16.38 4.36 -5.39
CA LEU A 47 17.68 4.99 -5.62
C LEU A 47 18.57 4.20 -6.59
N ILE A 48 18.44 2.88 -6.65
CA ILE A 48 19.13 2.03 -7.65
C ILE A 48 18.47 2.16 -9.03
N ILE A 49 17.14 2.26 -9.07
CA ILE A 49 16.38 2.29 -10.33
C ILE A 49 16.52 3.60 -11.08
N ILE A 50 16.50 4.74 -10.37
CA ILE A 50 16.58 6.08 -10.98
C ILE A 50 17.78 6.24 -11.95
N PRO A 51 19.04 5.92 -11.58
CA PRO A 51 20.16 6.08 -12.51
C PRO A 51 20.08 5.12 -13.71
N LEU A 52 19.42 3.97 -13.57
CA LEU A 52 19.26 3.01 -14.67
C LEU A 52 18.31 3.52 -15.76
N PHE A 53 17.45 4.52 -15.47
CA PHE A 53 16.55 5.12 -16.48
C PHE A 53 17.29 5.86 -17.61
N LEU A 54 18.57 6.19 -17.41
CA LEU A 54 19.42 6.76 -18.46
C LEU A 54 19.67 5.78 -19.61
N ILE A 55 19.51 4.47 -19.38
CA ILE A 55 19.67 3.42 -20.37
C ILE A 55 18.34 3.22 -21.10
N THR A 56 18.27 3.64 -22.35
CA THR A 56 17.02 3.74 -23.12
C THR A 56 16.36 2.38 -23.32
N GLU A 57 17.16 1.33 -23.53
CA GLU A 57 16.71 -0.05 -23.75
C GLU A 57 16.04 -0.65 -22.51
N LEU A 58 16.33 -0.12 -21.31
CA LEU A 58 15.79 -0.62 -20.05
C LEU A 58 14.54 0.15 -19.59
N GLN A 59 14.20 1.29 -20.20
CA GLN A 59 13.16 2.19 -19.68
C GLN A 59 11.80 1.51 -19.46
N ILE A 60 11.33 0.72 -20.42
CA ILE A 60 10.05 0.00 -20.29
C ILE A 60 10.10 -1.00 -19.13
N LEU A 61 11.21 -1.75 -19.01
CA LEU A 61 11.40 -2.70 -17.91
C LEU A 61 11.43 -1.99 -16.55
N LEU A 62 12.11 -0.85 -16.45
CA LEU A 62 12.22 -0.07 -15.23
C LEU A 62 10.89 0.58 -14.84
N ILE A 63 10.07 1.01 -15.81
CA ILE A 63 8.69 1.48 -15.55
C ILE A 63 7.86 0.36 -14.93
N ILE A 64 7.87 -0.84 -15.51
CA ILE A 64 7.15 -1.99 -14.96
C ILE A 64 7.64 -2.31 -13.54
N LEU A 65 8.96 -2.28 -13.33
CA LEU A 65 9.55 -2.53 -12.02
C LEU A 65 9.10 -1.48 -10.97
N LEU A 66 9.03 -0.20 -11.35
CA LEU A 66 8.50 0.85 -10.48
C LEU A 66 7.04 0.63 -10.12
N PHE A 67 6.19 0.16 -11.05
CA PHE A 67 4.80 -0.20 -10.74
C PHE A 67 4.73 -1.34 -9.73
N ILE A 68 5.53 -2.40 -9.91
CA ILE A 68 5.57 -3.54 -8.98
C ILE A 68 6.00 -3.07 -7.59
N ILE A 69 7.05 -2.25 -7.50
CA ILE A 69 7.53 -1.70 -6.23
C ILE A 69 6.48 -0.78 -5.60
N GLY A 70 5.81 0.06 -6.38
CA GLY A 70 4.73 0.92 -5.92
C GLY A 70 3.59 0.11 -5.32
N ILE A 71 3.12 -0.93 -6.02
CA ILE A 71 2.08 -1.83 -5.50
C ILE A 71 2.56 -2.53 -4.22
N ALA A 72 3.75 -3.13 -4.25
CA ALA A 72 4.32 -3.81 -3.09
C ALA A 72 4.45 -2.87 -1.87
N SER A 73 4.78 -1.60 -2.09
CA SER A 73 4.88 -0.59 -1.02
C SER A 73 3.55 -0.31 -0.34
N VAL A 74 2.43 -0.34 -1.08
CA VAL A 74 1.08 -0.17 -0.51
C VAL A 74 0.75 -1.32 0.43
N PHE A 75 1.05 -2.57 0.02
CA PHE A 75 0.85 -3.74 0.86
C PHE A 75 1.75 -3.72 2.09
N LEU A 76 3.02 -3.34 1.93
CA LEU A 76 3.96 -3.20 3.03
C LEU A 76 3.50 -2.15 4.04
N TYR A 77 3.04 -0.99 3.56
CA TYR A 77 2.50 0.07 4.38
C TYR A 77 1.29 -0.40 5.20
N GLN A 78 0.31 -1.03 4.56
CA GLN A 78 -0.88 -1.50 5.26
C GLN A 78 -0.54 -2.59 6.28
N TYR A 79 0.34 -3.52 5.91
CA TYR A 79 0.82 -4.54 6.84
C TYR A 79 1.47 -3.91 8.08
N LEU A 80 2.40 -2.97 7.89
CA LEU A 80 3.10 -2.31 8.98
C LEU A 80 2.15 -1.48 9.85
N LEU A 81 1.15 -0.82 9.26
CA LEU A 81 0.13 -0.05 9.98
C LEU A 81 -0.59 -0.91 11.01
N TYR A 82 -1.18 -2.02 10.58
CA TYR A 82 -1.92 -2.90 11.49
C TYR A 82 -0.99 -3.66 12.45
N TYR A 83 0.25 -3.95 12.03
CA TYR A 83 1.25 -4.56 12.91
C TYR A 83 1.62 -3.62 14.06
N ILE A 84 1.90 -2.35 13.79
CA ILE A 84 2.26 -1.35 14.79
C ILE A 84 1.08 -1.03 15.71
N GLN A 85 -0.14 -0.94 15.16
CA GLN A 85 -1.36 -0.81 15.97
C GLN A 85 -1.55 -2.01 16.90
N GLY A 86 -1.27 -3.23 16.44
CA GLY A 86 -1.33 -4.44 17.25
C GLY A 86 -0.30 -4.47 18.38
N ILE A 87 0.90 -3.91 18.16
CA ILE A 87 1.91 -3.75 19.22
C ILE A 87 1.44 -2.77 20.29
N GLN A 88 0.83 -1.65 19.89
CA GLN A 88 0.35 -0.63 20.83
C GLN A 88 -0.91 -1.06 21.58
N ILE A 89 -1.81 -1.81 20.91
CA ILE A 89 -3.07 -2.28 21.48
C ILE A 89 -3.17 -3.80 21.24
N PRO A 90 -2.77 -4.62 22.23
CA PRO A 90 -2.74 -6.08 22.10
C PRO A 90 -4.10 -6.72 21.77
N LYS A 91 -5.21 -6.05 22.13
CA LYS A 91 -6.57 -6.50 21.77
C LYS A 91 -6.79 -6.58 20.25
N ILE A 92 -6.06 -5.78 19.47
CA ILE A 92 -6.11 -5.78 18.00
C ILE A 92 -5.39 -7.01 17.42
N LEU A 93 -4.42 -7.61 18.13
CA LEU A 93 -3.72 -8.83 17.67
C LEU A 93 -4.67 -10.04 17.56
N GLY A 94 -5.76 -10.05 18.34
CA GLY A 94 -6.80 -11.08 18.25
C GLY A 94 -7.75 -10.89 17.05
N LEU A 95 -7.66 -9.77 16.33
CA LEU A 95 -8.46 -9.49 15.15
C LEU A 95 -7.75 -10.00 13.89
N ASN A 96 -8.52 -10.50 12.92
CA ASN A 96 -7.97 -10.94 11.63
C ASN A 96 -7.71 -9.75 10.69
N THR A 97 -6.80 -8.86 11.08
CA THR A 97 -6.45 -7.62 10.36
C THR A 97 -5.91 -7.88 8.95
N LYS A 98 -5.41 -9.08 8.66
CA LYS A 98 -4.98 -9.50 7.32
C LYS A 98 -6.05 -9.28 6.25
N LYS A 99 -7.34 -9.50 6.59
CA LYS A 99 -8.45 -9.28 5.65
C LYS A 99 -8.59 -7.80 5.27
N ILE A 100 -8.38 -6.91 6.24
CA ILE A 100 -8.41 -5.46 5.97
C ILE A 100 -7.20 -5.06 5.14
N VAL A 101 -5.99 -5.56 5.48
CA VAL A 101 -4.77 -5.33 4.70
C VAL A 101 -4.99 -5.66 3.23
N TYR A 102 -5.52 -6.85 2.91
CA TYR A 102 -5.77 -7.22 1.52
C TYR A 102 -6.78 -6.30 0.83
N LEU A 103 -7.91 -6.04 1.48
CA LEU A 103 -8.99 -5.25 0.89
C LEU A 103 -8.52 -3.82 0.61
N ASP A 104 -7.86 -3.18 1.58
CA ASP A 104 -7.42 -1.79 1.46
C ASP A 104 -6.26 -1.64 0.49
N SER A 105 -5.32 -2.60 0.51
CA SER A 105 -4.21 -2.58 -0.44
C SER A 105 -4.72 -2.75 -1.87
N ILE A 106 -5.67 -3.66 -2.12
CA ILE A 106 -6.25 -3.83 -3.47
C ILE A 106 -6.91 -2.54 -3.95
N ILE A 107 -7.72 -1.90 -3.10
CA ILE A 107 -8.41 -0.64 -3.47
C ILE A 107 -7.39 0.45 -3.80
N ILE A 108 -6.43 0.69 -2.91
CA ILE A 108 -5.43 1.75 -3.06
C ILE A 108 -4.52 1.46 -4.27
N SER A 109 -4.04 0.22 -4.43
CA SER A 109 -3.22 -0.17 -5.57
C SER A 109 -3.97 -0.03 -6.89
N THR A 110 -5.28 -0.32 -6.93
CA THR A 110 -6.09 -0.12 -8.15
C THR A 110 -6.15 1.36 -8.54
N VAL A 111 -6.38 2.25 -7.57
CA VAL A 111 -6.33 3.70 -7.80
C VAL A 111 -4.96 4.14 -8.28
N LEU A 112 -3.89 3.63 -7.65
CA LEU A 112 -2.51 3.97 -7.98
C LEU A 112 -2.12 3.51 -9.40
N ILE A 113 -2.57 2.31 -9.80
CA ILE A 113 -2.42 1.80 -11.18
C ILE A 113 -3.15 2.71 -12.16
N MET A 114 -4.40 3.09 -11.89
CA MET A 114 -5.17 3.98 -12.77
C MET A 114 -4.46 5.32 -12.97
N VAL A 115 -4.01 5.94 -11.88
CA VAL A 115 -3.25 7.20 -11.95
C VAL A 115 -1.94 7.01 -12.72
N GLY A 116 -1.19 5.95 -12.43
CA GLY A 116 0.06 5.66 -13.11
C GLY A 116 -0.13 5.47 -14.62
N LEU A 117 -1.14 4.71 -15.03
CA LEU A 117 -1.47 4.52 -16.45
C LEU A 117 -1.82 5.85 -17.13
N ILE A 118 -2.67 6.68 -16.51
CA ILE A 118 -3.03 8.00 -17.05
C ILE A 118 -1.77 8.85 -17.28
N VAL A 119 -0.86 8.88 -16.30
CA VAL A 119 0.41 9.64 -16.40
C VAL A 119 1.30 9.07 -17.51
N THR A 120 1.49 7.75 -17.56
CA THR A 120 2.31 7.11 -18.60
C THR A 120 1.74 7.38 -20.00
N PHE A 121 0.43 7.24 -20.21
CA PHE A 121 -0.20 7.56 -21.48
C PHE A 121 -0.14 9.05 -21.83
N SER A 122 -0.23 9.95 -20.85
CA SER A 122 -0.13 11.39 -21.11
C SER A 122 1.27 11.79 -21.60
N ILE A 123 2.31 11.15 -21.06
CA ILE A 123 3.71 11.43 -21.42
C ILE A 123 4.10 10.75 -22.74
N TYR A 124 3.80 9.46 -22.88
CA TYR A 124 4.24 8.66 -24.03
C TYR A 124 3.21 8.57 -25.16
N GLY A 125 1.92 8.72 -24.87
CA GLY A 125 0.85 8.71 -25.88
C GLY A 125 0.67 10.04 -26.62
N GLY A 126 1.23 11.14 -26.09
CA GLY A 126 1.32 12.42 -26.82
C GLY A 126 2.57 12.54 -27.71
N LEU A 127 3.46 11.54 -27.70
CA LEU A 127 4.67 11.46 -28.52
C LEU A 127 4.48 10.59 -29.78
N ALA A 128 3.25 10.13 -30.05
CA ALA A 128 2.88 9.34 -31.23
C ALA A 128 2.17 10.20 -32.28
#